data_AF-A0A520B5T1-F1
#
_entry.id   AF-A0A520B5T1-F1
#
_cell.length_a   1.000
_cell.length_b   1.000
_cell.length_c   1.000
_cell.angle_alpha   90.00
_cell.angle_beta   90.00
_cell.angle_gamma   90.00
#
_symmetry.space_group_name_H-M   'P 1'
#
loop_
_entity.id
_entity.type
_entity.pdbx_description
1 polymer ?
#
loop_
_entity_poly.entity_id
_entity_poly.type
_entity_poly.pdbx_seq_one_letter_code
_entity_poly.pdbx_strand_id
1 'polypeptide(L)'
;MPATIQKLLSRPGQLRAEQAQRLRDALLPFEAEMPDQVGHLIGQIDRKTAARNGWTFVMLSPSQNAAVVGYLAEHSDRPIVAMRLWAMCFEYLRNDTGEIMLRRDEIAEKLKEQPDTVSRIMSQLEEIGAIIRRRERVSGMRGPGLVRYFMNSVVGTHLTGAARDKAQADAAPGPLLRLMEGGKAP
;
A
#
# COMPACT_ATOMS: atom_id res chain seq x y z
N MET A 1 35.95 12.26 6.46
CA MET A 1 34.84 13.08 5.94
C MET A 1 33.79 12.13 5.36
N PRO A 2 32.53 12.16 5.83
CA PRO A 2 31.49 11.31 5.26
C PRO A 2 31.11 11.78 3.85
N ALA A 3 31.11 10.86 2.89
CA ALA A 3 30.74 11.16 1.51
C ALA A 3 29.24 11.50 1.45
N THR A 4 28.91 12.70 0.97
CA THR A 4 27.51 13.10 0.74
C THR A 4 27.09 12.59 -0.63
N ILE A 5 26.30 11.52 -0.66
CA ILE A 5 25.71 11.00 -1.90
C ILE A 5 24.63 11.99 -2.36
N GLN A 6 24.94 12.81 -3.36
CA GLN A 6 23.95 13.66 -4.00
C GLN A 6 23.27 12.89 -5.14
N LYS A 7 21.94 12.81 -5.09
CA LYS A 7 21.13 12.16 -6.12
C LYS A 7 21.30 12.91 -7.45
N LEU A 8 21.71 12.21 -8.50
CA LEU A 8 21.90 12.80 -9.83
C LEU A 8 20.55 13.30 -10.38
N LEU A 9 20.37 14.61 -10.44
CA LEU A 9 19.27 15.24 -11.17
C LEU A 9 19.67 15.38 -12.63
N SER A 10 19.27 14.42 -13.47
CA SER A 10 19.57 14.48 -14.89
C SER A 10 18.81 15.64 -15.56
N ARG A 11 19.45 16.33 -16.51
CA ARG A 11 18.82 17.38 -17.34
C ARG A 11 17.46 16.97 -17.94
N PRO A 12 17.32 15.75 -18.51
CA PRO A 12 16.02 15.24 -18.97
C PRO A 12 14.98 15.06 -17.84
N GLY A 13 15.44 14.84 -16.61
CA GLY A 13 14.58 14.77 -15.43
C GLY A 13 14.03 16.13 -15.00
N GLN A 14 14.86 17.17 -15.03
CA GLN A 14 14.46 18.54 -14.72
C GLN A 14 13.44 19.07 -15.75
N LEU A 15 13.73 18.89 -17.04
CA LEU A 15 12.82 19.27 -18.14
C LEU A 15 11.43 18.62 -18.02
N ARG A 16 11.36 17.34 -17.62
CA ARG A 16 10.06 16.67 -17.43
C ARG A 16 9.32 17.15 -16.18
N ALA A 17 10.03 17.49 -15.10
CA ALA A 17 9.41 18.05 -13.90
C ALA A 17 8.80 19.43 -14.19
N GLU A 18 9.49 20.28 -14.94
CA GLU A 18 8.97 21.56 -15.41
C GLU A 18 7.75 21.38 -16.32
N GLN A 19 7.79 20.41 -17.24
CA GLN A 19 6.64 20.10 -18.10
C GLN A 19 5.43 19.61 -17.31
N ALA A 20 5.64 18.79 -16.29
CA ALA A 20 4.56 18.30 -15.44
C ALA A 20 3.96 19.41 -14.58
N GLN A 21 4.77 20.32 -14.05
CA GLN A 21 4.28 21.51 -13.34
C GLN A 21 3.44 22.40 -14.26
N ARG A 22 3.92 22.67 -15.48
CA ARG A 22 3.17 23.45 -16.48
C ARG A 22 1.83 22.81 -16.82
N LEU A 23 1.79 21.47 -16.94
CA LEU A 23 0.56 20.75 -17.20
C LEU A 23 -0.43 20.84 -16.03
N ARG A 24 0.06 20.77 -14.79
CA ARG A 24 -0.75 20.97 -13.59
C ARG A 24 -1.33 22.38 -13.56
N ASP A 25 -0.50 23.40 -13.76
CA ASP A 25 -0.91 24.81 -13.74
C ASP A 25 -1.96 25.08 -14.83
N ALA A 26 -1.88 24.42 -15.98
CA ALA A 26 -2.87 24.52 -17.06
C ALA A 26 -4.21 23.85 -16.73
N LEU A 27 -4.24 22.88 -15.80
CA LEU A 27 -5.46 22.16 -15.42
C LEU A 27 -6.23 22.84 -14.28
N LEU A 28 -5.56 23.59 -13.41
CA LEU A 28 -6.17 24.28 -12.25
C LEU A 28 -7.38 25.17 -12.60
N PRO A 29 -7.39 25.94 -13.71
CA PRO A 29 -8.54 26.78 -14.06
C PRO A 29 -9.83 25.99 -14.32
N PHE A 30 -9.73 24.70 -14.66
CA PHE A 30 -10.88 23.85 -15.00
C PHE A 30 -11.40 23.05 -13.78
N GLU A 31 -10.74 23.14 -12.63
CA GLU A 31 -11.05 22.33 -11.44
C GLU A 31 -12.46 22.58 -10.91
N ALA A 32 -12.97 23.81 -11.00
CA ALA A 32 -14.31 24.16 -10.55
C ALA A 32 -15.42 23.57 -11.44
N GLU A 33 -15.15 23.37 -12.73
CA GLU A 33 -16.13 22.88 -13.72
C GLU A 33 -16.10 21.36 -13.85
N MET A 34 -14.92 20.75 -13.66
CA MET A 34 -14.71 19.31 -13.82
C MET A 34 -13.89 18.72 -12.65
N PRO A 35 -14.37 18.85 -11.40
CA PRO A 35 -13.58 18.57 -10.20
C PRO A 35 -13.04 17.14 -10.15
N ASP A 36 -13.86 16.15 -10.52
CA ASP A 36 -13.46 14.73 -10.47
C ASP A 36 -12.43 14.38 -11.54
N GLN A 37 -12.60 14.88 -12.77
CA GLN A 37 -11.72 14.58 -13.89
C GLN A 37 -10.38 15.32 -13.77
N VAL A 38 -10.43 16.59 -13.38
CA VAL A 38 -9.25 17.43 -13.16
C VAL A 38 -8.47 16.94 -11.93
N GLY A 39 -9.15 16.67 -10.82
CA GLY A 39 -8.52 16.09 -9.62
C GLY A 39 -7.84 14.75 -9.90
N HIS A 40 -8.47 13.89 -10.69
CA HIS A 40 -7.88 12.61 -11.11
C HIS A 40 -6.62 12.81 -11.97
N LEU A 41 -6.66 13.73 -12.96
CA LEU A 41 -5.50 14.03 -13.81
C LEU A 41 -4.34 14.66 -13.02
N ILE A 42 -4.63 15.61 -12.13
CA ILE A 42 -3.63 16.22 -11.24
C ILE A 42 -3.00 15.15 -10.35
N GLY A 43 -3.80 14.27 -9.75
CA GLY A 43 -3.30 13.15 -8.94
C GLY A 43 -2.40 12.18 -9.73
N GLN A 44 -2.69 11.95 -11.01
CA GLN A 44 -1.83 11.14 -11.88
C GLN A 44 -0.51 11.83 -12.22
N ILE A 45 -0.53 13.14 -12.45
CA ILE A 45 0.66 13.96 -12.71
C ILE A 45 1.55 13.94 -11.46
N ASP A 46 0.97 14.23 -10.30
CA ASP A 46 1.65 14.25 -9.00
C ASP A 46 2.29 12.91 -8.67
N ARG A 47 1.59 11.79 -8.94
CA ARG A 47 2.17 10.46 -8.75
C ARG A 47 3.40 10.22 -9.63
N LYS A 48 3.34 10.62 -10.91
CA LYS A 48 4.44 10.40 -11.87
C LYS A 48 5.65 11.30 -11.59
N THR A 49 5.43 12.49 -11.02
CA THR A 49 6.50 13.41 -10.62
C THR A 49 7.08 13.06 -9.25
N ALA A 50 6.23 12.75 -8.26
CA ALA A 50 6.66 12.48 -6.89
C ALA A 50 7.38 11.14 -6.72
N ALA A 51 7.05 10.12 -7.53
CA ALA A 51 7.81 8.86 -7.60
C ALA A 51 9.32 9.08 -7.87
N ARG A 52 9.73 10.24 -8.39
CA ARG A 52 11.15 10.61 -8.57
C ARG A 52 11.77 11.36 -7.39
N ASN A 53 10.95 12.02 -6.57
CA ASN A 53 11.37 12.76 -5.36
C ASN A 53 11.48 11.88 -4.10
N GLY A 54 11.34 10.54 -4.25
CA GLY A 54 11.47 9.59 -3.13
C GLY A 54 10.23 9.49 -2.24
N TRP A 55 9.16 10.22 -2.57
CA TRP A 55 7.84 10.07 -1.97
C TRP A 55 7.03 9.11 -2.82
N THR A 56 6.54 8.04 -2.20
CA THR A 56 5.86 6.96 -2.90
C THR A 56 4.43 6.84 -2.39
N PHE A 57 3.47 6.82 -3.30
CA PHE A 57 2.04 6.86 -2.98
C PHE A 57 1.40 5.50 -3.21
N VAL A 58 0.76 4.98 -2.17
CA VAL A 58 -0.14 3.82 -2.24
C VAL A 58 -1.56 4.35 -2.36
N MET A 59 -2.32 3.92 -3.37
CA MET A 59 -3.77 4.16 -3.39
C MET A 59 -4.43 3.24 -2.39
N LEU A 60 -5.12 3.84 -1.45
CA LEU A 60 -5.91 3.15 -0.46
C LEU A 60 -7.38 3.29 -0.80
N SER A 61 -8.12 2.20 -0.79
CA SER A 61 -9.59 2.26 -0.85
C SER A 61 -10.12 2.73 0.51
N PRO A 62 -10.78 3.91 0.62
CA PRO A 62 -11.19 4.45 1.91
C PRO A 62 -12.15 3.54 2.67
N SER A 63 -13.15 2.97 1.98
CA SER A 63 -14.15 2.07 2.58
C SER A 63 -13.51 0.77 3.08
N GLN A 64 -12.64 0.17 2.26
CA GLN A 64 -11.95 -1.07 2.63
C GLN A 64 -11.01 -0.84 3.81
N ASN A 65 -10.26 0.27 3.82
CA ASN A 65 -9.42 0.62 4.96
C ASN A 65 -10.23 0.86 6.24
N ALA A 66 -11.34 1.60 6.14
CA ALA A 66 -12.18 1.88 7.30
C ALA A 66 -12.70 0.60 7.94
N ALA A 67 -13.10 -0.39 7.14
CA ALA A 67 -13.57 -1.66 7.68
C ALA A 67 -12.45 -2.57 8.21
N VAL A 68 -11.25 -2.54 7.61
CA VAL A 68 -10.09 -3.21 8.23
C VAL A 68 -9.83 -2.62 9.61
N VAL A 69 -9.81 -1.28 9.72
CA VAL A 69 -9.61 -0.60 11.01
C VAL A 69 -10.74 -0.94 12.00
N GLY A 70 -12.00 -0.88 11.58
CA GLY A 70 -13.15 -1.23 12.41
C GLY A 70 -13.09 -2.69 12.89
N TYR A 71 -12.78 -3.63 12.00
CA TYR A 71 -12.64 -5.03 12.35
C TYR A 71 -11.53 -5.25 13.39
N LEU A 72 -10.34 -4.66 13.20
CA LEU A 72 -9.24 -4.76 14.16
C LEU A 72 -9.60 -4.13 15.51
N ALA A 73 -10.36 -3.03 15.50
CA ALA A 73 -10.82 -2.37 16.71
C ALA A 73 -11.76 -3.25 17.54
N GLU A 74 -12.63 -4.01 16.88
CA GLU A 74 -13.68 -4.81 17.51
C GLU A 74 -13.24 -6.25 17.84
N HIS A 75 -12.36 -6.86 17.03
CA HIS A 75 -12.10 -8.31 17.06
C HIS A 75 -10.68 -8.68 17.48
N SER A 76 -9.75 -7.72 17.56
CA SER A 76 -8.39 -8.02 18.01
C SER A 76 -8.31 -8.03 19.54
N ASP A 77 -7.60 -9.01 20.12
CA ASP A 77 -7.27 -9.00 21.55
C ASP A 77 -6.41 -7.78 21.95
N ARG A 78 -5.74 -7.16 20.97
CA ARG A 78 -4.85 -6.00 21.16
C ARG A 78 -5.15 -4.92 20.09
N PRO A 79 -6.30 -4.24 20.15
CA PRO A 79 -6.76 -3.34 19.10
C PRO A 79 -5.75 -2.26 18.70
N ILE A 80 -5.16 -1.57 19.69
CA ILE A 80 -4.18 -0.51 19.45
C ILE A 80 -2.92 -1.05 18.78
N VAL A 81 -2.44 -2.21 19.21
CA VAL A 81 -1.26 -2.86 18.63
C VAL A 81 -1.56 -3.29 17.20
N ALA A 82 -2.74 -3.87 16.96
CA ALA A 82 -3.16 -4.31 15.64
C ALA A 82 -3.28 -3.15 14.66
N MET A 83 -3.87 -2.02 15.08
CA MET A 83 -3.93 -0.81 14.25
C MET A 83 -2.55 -0.20 13.99
N ARG A 84 -1.63 -0.23 14.97
CA ARG A 84 -0.24 0.21 14.76
C ARG A 84 0.50 -0.72 13.79
N LEU A 85 0.30 -2.04 13.90
CA LEU A 85 0.83 -3.01 12.96
C LEU A 85 0.31 -2.73 11.54
N TRP A 86 -0.99 -2.48 11.41
CA TRP A 86 -1.63 -2.13 10.14
C TRP A 86 -1.01 -0.86 9.52
N ALA A 87 -0.78 0.18 10.31
CA ALA A 87 -0.08 1.38 9.86
C ALA A 87 1.35 1.07 9.39
N MET A 88 2.09 0.23 10.12
CA MET A 88 3.44 -0.20 9.70
C MET A 88 3.43 -0.97 8.38
N CYS A 89 2.37 -1.72 8.07
CA CYS A 89 2.28 -2.40 6.77
C CYS A 89 2.38 -1.42 5.60
N PHE A 90 1.85 -0.20 5.72
CA PHE A 90 1.99 0.85 4.70
C PHE A 90 3.34 1.56 4.76
N GLU A 91 3.85 1.82 5.96
CA GLU A 91 5.16 2.49 6.13
C GLU A 91 6.30 1.67 5.48
N TYR A 92 6.24 0.35 5.58
CA TYR A 92 7.23 -0.57 5.02
C TYR A 92 6.76 -1.28 3.74
N LEU A 93 5.75 -0.74 3.07
CA LEU A 93 5.28 -1.31 1.81
C LEU A 93 6.26 -0.98 0.68
N ARG A 94 6.73 -2.02 -0.01
CA ARG A 94 7.47 -1.89 -1.25
C ARG A 94 6.50 -1.54 -2.38
N ASN A 95 6.63 -0.33 -2.88
CA ASN A 95 5.61 0.26 -3.76
C ASN A 95 5.56 -0.29 -5.17
N ASP A 96 6.53 -1.06 -5.63
CA ASP A 96 6.54 -1.69 -6.96
C ASP A 96 5.97 -3.12 -6.94
N THR A 97 6.04 -3.80 -5.80
CA THR A 97 5.58 -5.20 -5.65
C THR A 97 4.37 -5.34 -4.75
N GLY A 98 4.06 -4.33 -3.92
CA GLY A 98 3.10 -4.46 -2.83
C GLY A 98 3.59 -5.36 -1.70
N GLU A 99 4.88 -5.67 -1.63
CA GLU A 99 5.44 -6.51 -0.57
C GLU A 99 5.67 -5.71 0.71
N ILE A 100 5.28 -6.24 1.87
CA ILE A 100 5.55 -5.63 3.17
C ILE A 100 6.96 -6.04 3.60
N MET A 101 7.89 -5.09 3.61
CA MET A 101 9.33 -5.28 3.87
C MET A 101 9.67 -5.43 5.35
N LEU A 102 8.85 -6.16 6.10
CA LEU A 102 9.12 -6.48 7.49
C LEU A 102 8.86 -7.95 7.75
N ARG A 103 9.82 -8.58 8.43
CA ARG A 103 9.67 -9.91 9.02
C ARG A 103 8.93 -9.79 10.34
N ARG A 104 8.28 -10.88 10.75
CA ARG A 104 7.56 -10.99 12.02
C ARG A 104 8.40 -10.47 13.20
N ASP A 105 9.66 -10.88 13.29
CA ASP A 105 10.51 -10.57 14.43
C ASP A 105 10.88 -9.07 14.46
N GLU A 106 11.05 -8.43 13.29
CA GLU A 106 11.29 -6.99 13.17
C GLU A 106 10.05 -6.17 13.56
N ILE A 107 8.85 -6.64 13.19
CA ILE A 107 7.58 -6.03 13.61
C ILE A 107 7.44 -6.13 15.14
N ALA A 108 7.73 -7.30 15.71
CA ALA A 108 7.65 -7.55 17.14
C ALA A 108 8.55 -6.60 17.94
N GLU A 109 9.80 -6.42 17.48
CA GLU A 109 10.74 -5.47 18.08
C GLU A 109 10.23 -4.03 18.00
N LYS A 110 9.78 -3.58 16.83
CA LYS A 110 9.26 -2.21 16.62
C LYS A 110 8.02 -1.92 17.46
N LEU A 111 7.13 -2.89 17.63
CA LEU A 111 5.92 -2.75 18.42
C LEU A 111 6.13 -3.02 19.91
N LYS A 112 7.32 -3.51 20.32
CA LYS A 112 7.63 -3.98 21.67
C LYS A 112 6.64 -5.06 22.13
N GLU A 113 6.37 -6.01 21.25
CA GLU A 113 5.39 -7.07 21.43
C GLU A 113 6.02 -8.44 21.19
N GLN A 114 5.32 -9.49 21.62
CA GLN A 114 5.79 -10.86 21.38
C GLN A 114 5.60 -11.27 19.90
N PRO A 115 6.54 -12.03 19.30
CA PRO A 115 6.38 -12.53 17.93
C PRO A 115 5.10 -13.35 17.71
N ASP A 116 4.61 -14.02 18.74
CA ASP A 116 3.33 -14.73 18.70
C ASP A 116 2.14 -13.78 18.53
N THR A 117 2.09 -12.69 19.30
CA THR A 117 1.06 -11.64 19.17
C THR A 117 1.06 -11.08 17.75
N VAL A 118 2.24 -10.78 17.19
CA VAL A 118 2.38 -10.33 15.81
C VAL A 118 1.85 -11.38 14.82
N SER A 119 2.20 -12.66 15.01
CA SER A 119 1.76 -13.74 14.12
C SER A 119 0.24 -13.89 14.11
N ARG A 120 -0.39 -13.71 15.28
CA ARG A 120 -1.85 -13.76 15.42
C ARG A 120 -2.51 -12.61 14.68
N ILE A 121 -2.05 -11.38 14.88
CA ILE A 121 -2.57 -10.19 14.19
C ILE A 121 -2.36 -10.31 12.66
N MET A 122 -1.18 -10.75 12.22
CA MET A 122 -0.91 -10.96 10.78
C MET A 122 -1.82 -12.04 10.18
N SER A 123 -2.16 -13.07 10.95
CA SER A 123 -3.12 -14.11 10.51
C SER A 123 -4.55 -13.56 10.46
N GLN A 124 -4.95 -12.71 11.41
CA GLN A 124 -6.25 -12.01 11.35
C GLN A 124 -6.34 -11.11 10.12
N LEU A 125 -5.30 -10.34 9.81
CA LEU A 125 -5.23 -9.50 8.61
C LEU A 125 -5.29 -10.34 7.32
N GLU A 126 -4.65 -11.50 7.30
CA GLU A 126 -4.73 -12.44 6.18
C GLU A 126 -6.14 -13.02 6.03
N GLU A 127 -6.76 -13.42 7.15
CA GLU A 127 -8.10 -14.01 7.17
C GLU A 127 -9.16 -13.06 6.62
N ILE A 128 -9.14 -11.79 7.04
CA ILE A 128 -10.05 -10.79 6.47
C ILE A 128 -9.65 -10.37 5.05
N GLY A 129 -8.49 -10.80 4.55
CA GLY A 129 -7.99 -10.53 3.21
C GLY A 129 -7.29 -9.18 3.06
N ALA A 130 -6.95 -8.50 4.15
CA ALA A 130 -6.23 -7.22 4.09
C ALA A 130 -4.80 -7.38 3.56
N ILE A 131 -4.18 -8.53 3.87
CA ILE A 131 -2.85 -8.91 3.37
C ILE A 131 -2.87 -10.33 2.79
N ILE A 132 -1.86 -10.66 2.01
CA ILE A 132 -1.66 -11.98 1.39
C ILE A 132 -0.35 -12.54 1.91
N ARG A 133 -0.39 -13.76 2.46
CA ARG A 133 0.81 -14.50 2.88
C ARG A 133 1.29 -15.41 1.75
N ARG A 134 2.59 -15.40 1.45
CA ARG A 134 3.22 -16.34 0.51
C ARG A 134 4.43 -16.99 1.14
N ARG A 135 4.65 -18.27 0.84
CA ARG A 135 5.86 -18.99 1.22
C ARG A 135 6.76 -19.13 0.00
N GLU A 136 7.96 -18.59 0.11
CA GLU A 136 8.99 -18.71 -0.92
C GLU A 136 10.05 -19.71 -0.48
N ARG A 137 10.33 -20.70 -1.34
CA ARG A 137 11.47 -21.60 -1.13
C ARG A 137 12.75 -20.86 -1.48
N VAL A 138 13.59 -20.62 -0.48
CA VAL A 138 14.92 -20.05 -0.67
C VAL A 138 15.90 -21.17 -0.92
N SER A 139 16.66 -21.10 -2.02
CA SER A 139 17.70 -22.08 -2.35
C SER A 139 18.70 -22.18 -1.20
N GLY A 140 18.97 -23.40 -0.72
CA GLY A 140 19.85 -23.67 0.42
C GLY A 140 19.17 -23.72 1.79
N MET A 141 17.89 -23.36 1.91
CA MET A 141 17.15 -23.44 3.18
C MET A 141 16.43 -24.80 3.31
N ARG A 142 16.76 -25.60 4.33
CA ARG A 142 16.00 -26.82 4.68
C ARG A 142 14.76 -26.43 5.50
N GLY A 143 13.57 -26.51 4.90
CA GLY A 143 12.31 -26.24 5.60
C GLY A 143 11.19 -25.71 4.70
N PRO A 144 10.07 -25.25 5.29
CA PRO A 144 8.88 -24.77 4.56
C PRO A 144 9.07 -23.46 3.77
N GLY A 145 10.28 -22.88 3.77
CA GLY A 145 10.61 -21.64 3.08
C GLY A 145 10.38 -20.38 3.93
N LEU A 146 10.70 -19.23 3.35
CA LEU A 146 10.52 -17.92 3.98
C LEU A 146 9.09 -17.42 3.75
N VAL A 147 8.45 -16.92 4.81
CA VAL A 147 7.15 -16.25 4.70
C VAL A 147 7.37 -14.79 4.29
N ARG A 148 6.67 -14.37 3.24
CA ARG A 148 6.54 -12.98 2.81
C ARG A 148 5.09 -12.55 2.84
N TYR A 149 4.86 -11.28 3.09
CA TYR A 149 3.54 -10.68 3.15
C TYR A 149 3.40 -9.63 2.06
N PHE A 150 2.22 -9.55 1.47
CA PHE A 150 1.89 -8.60 0.44
C PHE A 150 0.60 -7.87 0.81
N MET A 151 0.50 -6.59 0.49
CA MET A 151 -0.75 -5.86 0.61
C MET A 151 -1.76 -6.38 -0.42
N ASN A 152 -3.01 -6.56 -0.01
CA ASN A 152 -4.06 -6.88 -0.97
C ASN A 152 -4.37 -5.64 -1.83
N SER A 153 -4.36 -5.79 -3.15
CA SER A 153 -4.61 -4.73 -4.13
C SER A 153 -6.02 -4.12 -4.05
N VAL A 154 -6.97 -4.84 -3.45
CA VAL A 154 -8.32 -4.34 -3.13
C VAL A 154 -8.28 -3.29 -2.01
N VAL A 155 -7.35 -3.44 -1.06
CA VAL A 155 -7.19 -2.50 0.06
C VAL A 155 -6.21 -1.39 -0.32
N GLY A 156 -5.00 -1.76 -0.75
CA GLY A 156 -3.91 -0.85 -1.05
C GLY A 156 -3.12 -1.27 -2.28
N THR A 157 -2.97 -0.38 -3.27
CA THR A 157 -2.23 -0.69 -4.50
C THR A 157 -1.53 0.52 -5.09
N HIS A 158 -0.41 0.28 -5.76
CA HIS A 158 0.29 1.28 -6.56
C HIS A 158 -0.12 1.24 -8.05
N LEU A 159 -0.81 0.17 -8.46
CA LEU A 159 -1.21 -0.07 -9.85
C LEU A 159 -2.40 0.81 -10.23
N THR A 160 -2.47 1.23 -11.50
CA THR A 160 -3.55 2.10 -12.02
C THR A 160 -4.26 1.50 -13.24
N GLY A 161 -5.51 1.93 -13.48
CA GLY A 161 -6.28 1.56 -14.66
C GLY A 161 -6.47 0.05 -14.80
N ALA A 162 -6.41 -0.47 -16.04
CA ALA A 162 -6.61 -1.90 -16.31
C ALA A 162 -5.69 -2.84 -15.52
N ALA A 163 -4.47 -2.40 -15.18
CA ALA A 163 -3.55 -3.20 -14.36
C ALA A 163 -4.01 -3.30 -12.90
N ARG A 164 -4.64 -2.24 -12.36
CA ARG A 164 -5.31 -2.26 -11.07
C ARG A 164 -6.49 -3.21 -11.10
N ASP A 165 -7.36 -3.04 -12.08
CA ASP A 165 -8.63 -3.79 -12.16
C ASP A 165 -8.36 -5.30 -12.30
N LYS A 166 -7.37 -5.67 -13.12
CA LYS A 166 -6.88 -7.05 -13.19
C LYS A 166 -6.30 -7.53 -11.87
N ALA A 167 -5.41 -6.75 -11.25
CA ALA A 167 -4.80 -7.15 -9.97
C ALA A 167 -5.83 -7.25 -8.83
N GLN A 168 -6.93 -6.51 -8.88
CA GLN A 168 -8.04 -6.60 -7.93
C GLN A 168 -8.91 -7.83 -8.22
N ALA A 169 -9.15 -8.15 -9.48
CA ALA A 169 -9.85 -9.39 -9.86
C ALA A 169 -9.04 -10.65 -9.50
N ASP A 170 -7.72 -10.62 -9.70
CA ASP A 170 -6.80 -11.73 -9.38
C ASP A 170 -6.57 -11.87 -7.86
N ALA A 171 -6.67 -10.76 -7.11
CA ALA A 171 -6.59 -10.78 -5.66
C ALA A 171 -7.94 -11.19 -5.08
N ALA A 172 -8.12 -12.50 -4.86
CA ALA A 172 -9.31 -13.01 -4.17
C ALA A 172 -9.52 -12.24 -2.84
N PRO A 173 -10.59 -11.43 -2.69
CA PRO A 173 -10.82 -10.69 -1.45
C PRO A 173 -11.15 -11.70 -0.34
N GLY A 174 -10.73 -11.42 0.89
CA GLY A 174 -11.13 -12.19 2.06
C GLY A 174 -12.62 -12.01 2.37
N PRO A 175 -13.20 -12.80 3.30
CA PRO A 175 -14.63 -12.77 3.59
C PRO A 175 -15.16 -11.38 3.93
N LEU A 176 -14.44 -10.61 4.75
CA LEU A 176 -14.81 -9.24 5.11
C LEU A 176 -14.80 -8.30 3.91
N LEU A 177 -13.75 -8.36 3.08
CA LEU A 177 -13.63 -7.50 1.89
C LEU A 177 -14.70 -7.84 0.83
N ARG A 178 -15.07 -9.12 0.69
CA ARG A 178 -16.18 -9.54 -0.18
C ARG A 178 -17.53 -9.00 0.30
N LEU A 179 -17.80 -9.03 1.60
CA LEU A 179 -19.05 -8.51 2.17
C LEU A 179 -19.21 -7.01 1.87
N MET A 180 -18.13 -6.25 1.92
CA MET A 180 -18.15 -4.83 1.57
C MET A 180 -18.43 -4.55 0.09
N GLU A 181 -17.97 -5.41 -0.83
CA GLU A 181 -18.32 -5.29 -2.25
C GLU A 181 -19.78 -5.64 -2.52
N GLY A 182 -20.33 -6.64 -1.81
CA GLY A 182 -21.74 -7.01 -1.85
C GLY A 182 -22.69 -6.00 -1.20
N GLY A 183 -22.16 -5.03 -0.45
CA GLY A 183 -22.90 -3.93 0.18
C GLY A 183 -23.08 -2.69 -0.71
N LYS A 184 -22.69 -2.74 -1.99
CA LYS A 184 -23.14 -1.74 -2.98
C LYS A 184 -24.66 -1.89 -3.13
N ALA A 185 -25.41 -1.14 -2.33
CA ALA A 185 -26.85 -1.04 -2.45
C ALA A 185 -27.23 -0.59 -3.89
N PRO A 186 -28.39 -1.04 -4.42
CA PRO A 186 -28.90 -0.61 -5.71
C PRO A 186 -29.20 0.90 -5.75
#